data_AF-A0A9D5W1U4-F1
#
_entry.id   AF-A0A9D5W1U4-F1
#
_cell.length_a   1.000
_cell.length_b   1.000
_cell.length_c   1.000
_cell.angle_alpha   90.00
_cell.angle_beta   90.00
_cell.angle_gamma   90.00
#
_symmetry.space_group_name_H-M   'P 1'
#
loop_
_entity.id
_entity.type
_entity.pdbx_description
1 polymer ?
#
loop_
_entity_poly.entity_id
_entity_poly.type
_entity_poly.pdbx_seq_one_letter_code
_entity_poly.pdbx_strand_id
1 'polypeptide(L)'
;MIKLFIFPIVLIAALALSIDPVSAVQTKLIVRAKAYDAKFMGESFGGVLVIIKDSAGHILAKGNTIGGSGDTKKIMQTPVVRGSSISDSNTAKFETSINIEEPTLLTIEAEAPYSIEQSKIKLSTQVWLLPGKDIVGDGIML
;
A
#
# COMPACT_ATOMS: atom_id res chain seq x y z
N MET A 1 -32.90 38.43 32.80
CA MET A 1 -33.23 37.17 32.09
C MET A 1 -32.57 37.01 30.72
N ILE A 2 -32.15 38.07 30.02
CA ILE A 2 -31.51 37.98 28.68
C ILE A 2 -30.08 37.41 28.65
N LYS A 3 -29.29 37.55 29.73
CA LYS A 3 -27.92 37.00 29.80
C LYS A 3 -27.85 35.46 29.85
N LEU A 4 -28.94 34.79 30.27
CA LEU A 4 -28.97 33.33 30.43
C LEU A 4 -29.12 32.58 29.08
N PHE A 5 -29.59 33.27 28.03
CA PHE A 5 -29.77 32.70 26.69
C PHE A 5 -28.58 32.95 25.74
N ILE A 6 -27.70 33.91 26.03
CA ILE A 6 -26.50 34.21 25.23
C ILE A 6 -25.38 33.20 25.48
N PHE A 7 -25.24 32.72 26.72
CA PHE A 7 -24.20 31.78 27.12
C PHE A 7 -24.21 30.45 26.33
N PRO A 8 -25.37 29.77 26.11
CA PRO A 8 -25.39 28.53 25.32
C PRO A 8 -25.12 28.76 23.82
N ILE A 9 -25.48 29.91 23.26
CA ILE A 9 -25.25 30.24 21.85
C ILE A 9 -23.75 30.44 21.57
N VAL A 10 -23.05 31.14 22.47
CA VAL A 10 -21.59 31.32 22.38
C VAL A 10 -20.86 29.99 22.55
N LEU A 11 -21.35 29.10 23.43
CA LEU A 11 -20.76 27.78 23.64
C LEU A 11 -20.92 26.85 22.42
N ILE A 12 -22.06 26.88 21.73
CA ILE A 12 -22.29 26.13 20.49
C ILE A 12 -21.41 26.66 19.35
N ALA A 13 -21.27 27.99 19.24
CA ALA A 13 -20.41 28.61 18.23
C ALA A 13 -18.92 28.29 18.44
N ALA A 14 -18.45 28.22 19.69
CA ALA A 14 -17.08 27.83 20.02
C ALA A 14 -16.80 26.33 19.72
N LEU A 15 -17.81 25.46 19.89
CA LEU A 15 -17.67 24.03 19.60
C LEU A 15 -17.62 23.74 18.08
N ALA A 16 -18.32 24.54 17.27
CA ALA A 16 -18.31 24.41 15.81
C ALA A 16 -16.97 24.82 15.16
N LEU A 17 -16.13 25.61 15.86
CA LEU A 17 -14.80 26.04 15.41
C LEU A 17 -13.69 25.01 15.66
N SER A 18 -13.99 23.89 16.32
CA SER A 18 -13.00 22.87 16.72
C SER A 18 -12.96 21.65 15.79
N ILE A 19 -13.59 21.72 14.62
CA ILE A 19 -13.62 20.63 13.65
C ILE A 19 -12.44 20.82 12.71
N ASP A 20 -11.28 20.27 13.05
CA ASP A 20 -10.18 20.19 12.09
C ASP A 20 -10.64 19.32 10.91
N PRO A 21 -10.61 19.81 9.67
CA PRO A 21 -10.90 18.98 8.52
C PRO A 21 -9.81 17.90 8.44
N VAL A 22 -10.18 16.65 8.70
CA VAL A 22 -9.34 15.51 8.39
C VAL A 22 -9.21 15.50 6.87
N SER A 23 -8.05 15.91 6.37
CA SER A 23 -7.76 15.91 4.94
C SER A 23 -7.05 14.62 4.58
N ALA A 24 -7.44 14.01 3.46
CA ALA A 24 -6.81 12.79 2.98
C ALA A 24 -5.31 12.99 2.78
N VAL A 25 -4.49 12.18 3.48
CA VAL A 25 -3.04 12.25 3.43
C VAL A 25 -2.53 11.28 2.37
N GLN A 26 -1.79 11.82 1.40
CA GLN A 26 -1.10 10.99 0.41
C GLN A 26 -0.09 10.10 1.12
N THR A 27 -0.32 8.78 1.07
CA THR A 27 0.50 7.77 1.73
C THR A 27 1.07 6.82 0.68
N LYS A 28 2.39 6.67 0.65
CA LYS A 28 3.10 5.88 -0.35
C LYS A 28 3.10 4.40 0.00
N LEU A 29 2.91 3.55 -0.99
CA LEU A 29 2.89 2.10 -0.82
C LEU A 29 3.64 1.43 -1.97
N ILE A 30 4.62 0.60 -1.61
CA ILE A 30 5.33 -0.30 -2.51
C ILE A 30 4.82 -1.72 -2.29
N VAL A 31 4.40 -2.38 -3.37
CA VAL A 31 4.06 -3.80 -3.40
C VAL A 31 4.99 -4.51 -4.36
N ARG A 32 5.48 -5.69 -3.97
CA ARG A 32 6.35 -6.53 -4.79
C ARG A 32 5.82 -7.95 -4.81
N ALA A 33 5.92 -8.59 -5.96
CA ALA A 33 5.65 -10.01 -6.09
C ALA A 33 6.99 -10.76 -6.09
N LYS A 34 7.15 -11.72 -5.20
CA LYS A 34 8.36 -12.52 -5.06
C LYS A 34 7.96 -13.99 -5.11
N ALA A 35 8.60 -14.74 -6.01
CA ALA A 35 8.39 -16.18 -6.05
C ALA A 35 8.88 -16.85 -4.74
N TYR A 36 8.21 -17.93 -4.34
CA TYR A 36 8.51 -18.66 -3.11
C TYR A 36 9.97 -19.11 -3.09
N ASP A 37 10.71 -18.68 -2.07
CA ASP A 37 12.16 -18.88 -1.91
C ASP A 37 13.00 -18.55 -3.16
N ALA A 38 12.58 -17.54 -3.92
CA ALA A 38 13.21 -17.16 -5.17
C ALA A 38 13.29 -15.63 -5.34
N LYS A 39 13.30 -15.15 -6.58
CA LYS A 39 13.47 -13.74 -6.92
C LYS A 39 12.16 -12.99 -7.12
N PHE A 40 12.27 -11.68 -7.34
CA PHE A 40 11.14 -10.81 -7.67
C PHE A 40 10.64 -11.03 -9.10
N MET A 41 9.32 -10.95 -9.28
CA MET A 41 8.66 -11.08 -10.57
C MET A 41 8.39 -9.69 -11.16
N GLY A 42 9.14 -9.37 -12.22
CA GLY A 42 9.07 -8.10 -12.94
C GLY A 42 8.82 -8.28 -14.43
N GLU A 43 9.35 -7.37 -15.25
CA GLU A 43 9.02 -7.28 -16.68
C GLU A 43 9.37 -8.54 -17.47
N SER A 44 10.47 -9.23 -17.12
CA SER A 44 10.87 -10.48 -17.78
C SER A 44 9.87 -11.63 -17.57
N PHE A 45 9.00 -11.53 -16.56
CA PHE A 45 7.90 -12.46 -16.30
C PHE A 45 6.56 -11.98 -16.91
N GLY A 46 6.55 -10.83 -17.60
CA GLY A 46 5.34 -10.15 -18.06
C GLY A 46 4.69 -9.24 -17.00
N GLY A 47 5.37 -9.02 -15.87
CA GLY A 47 4.84 -8.30 -14.72
C GLY A 47 3.80 -9.09 -13.92
N VAL A 48 3.50 -8.62 -12.72
CA VAL A 48 2.44 -9.14 -11.86
C VAL A 48 1.40 -8.05 -11.64
N LEU A 49 0.14 -8.35 -11.92
CA LEU A 49 -0.94 -7.39 -11.70
C LEU A 49 -1.21 -7.29 -10.20
N VAL A 50 -1.01 -6.11 -9.64
CA VAL A 50 -1.34 -5.77 -8.26
C VAL A 50 -2.66 -5.00 -8.23
N ILE A 51 -3.56 -5.41 -7.35
CA ILE A 51 -4.84 -4.72 -7.08
C ILE A 51 -4.92 -4.45 -5.58
N ILE A 52 -5.13 -3.19 -5.22
CA ILE A 52 -5.23 -2.75 -3.83
C ILE A 52 -6.66 -2.27 -3.60
N LYS A 53 -7.32 -2.82 -2.58
CA LYS A 53 -8.70 -2.51 -2.24
C LYS A 53 -8.83 -2.08 -0.80
N ASP A 54 -9.81 -1.23 -0.50
CA ASP A 54 -10.26 -0.99 0.88
C ASP A 54 -11.07 -2.18 1.42
N SER A 55 -11.51 -2.08 2.68
CA SER A 55 -12.35 -3.09 3.35
C SER A 55 -13.76 -3.22 2.75
N ALA A 56 -14.25 -2.20 2.05
CA ALA A 56 -15.51 -2.24 1.32
C ALA A 56 -15.37 -2.88 -0.07
N GLY A 57 -14.14 -3.15 -0.51
CA GLY A 57 -13.82 -3.75 -1.80
C GLY A 57 -13.59 -2.75 -2.94
N HIS A 58 -13.59 -1.44 -2.67
CA HIS A 58 -13.27 -0.43 -3.68
C HIS A 58 -11.80 -0.52 -4.06
N ILE A 59 -11.51 -0.53 -5.36
CA ILE A 59 -10.13 -0.51 -5.86
C ILE A 59 -9.55 0.90 -5.64
N LEU A 60 -8.54 0.98 -4.79
CA LEU A 60 -7.82 2.22 -4.49
C LEU A 60 -6.66 2.45 -5.47
N ALA A 61 -6.01 1.36 -5.91
CA ALA A 61 -4.93 1.40 -6.88
C ALA A 61 -4.79 0.06 -7.61
N LYS A 62 -4.33 0.11 -8.86
CA LYS A 62 -4.11 -1.06 -9.71
C LYS A 62 -2.96 -0.82 -10.67
N GLY A 63 -2.09 -1.79 -10.86
CA GLY A 63 -1.01 -1.72 -11.84
C GLY A 63 -0.09 -2.93 -11.80
N ASN A 64 0.81 -3.03 -12.79
CA ASN A 64 1.77 -4.13 -12.86
C ASN A 64 3.05 -3.81 -12.11
N THR A 65 3.71 -4.85 -11.60
CA THR A 65 5.11 -4.73 -11.17
C THR A 65 6.01 -4.43 -12.37
N ILE A 66 6.89 -3.45 -12.21
CA ILE A 66 7.89 -3.05 -13.21
C ILE A 66 9.31 -3.13 -12.60
N GLY A 67 10.30 -3.44 -13.43
CA GLY A 67 11.70 -3.62 -13.03
C GLY A 67 12.19 -5.07 -13.18
N GLY A 68 13.43 -5.30 -12.76
CA GLY A 68 14.13 -6.58 -12.87
C GLY A 68 13.90 -7.53 -11.68
N SER A 69 14.42 -8.75 -11.81
CA SER A 69 14.28 -9.79 -10.79
C SER A 69 15.12 -9.57 -9.51
N GLY A 70 15.94 -8.52 -9.49
CA GLY A 70 16.83 -8.16 -8.39
C GLY A 70 18.18 -8.90 -8.42
N ASP A 71 19.08 -8.47 -7.54
CA ASP A 71 20.45 -8.98 -7.44
C ASP A 71 20.49 -10.45 -6.97
N THR A 72 21.07 -11.34 -7.79
CA THR A 72 21.18 -12.77 -7.46
C THR A 72 21.98 -13.03 -6.19
N LYS A 73 23.11 -12.35 -6.04
CA LYS A 73 24.02 -12.58 -4.92
C LYS A 73 23.35 -12.13 -3.62
N LYS A 74 22.70 -10.97 -3.65
CA LYS A 74 21.99 -10.40 -2.49
C LYS A 74 20.80 -11.28 -2.06
N ILE A 75 20.01 -11.77 -3.02
CA ILE A 75 18.76 -12.48 -2.72
C ILE A 75 18.97 -13.98 -2.49
N MET A 76 19.84 -14.63 -3.27
CA MET A 76 19.93 -16.09 -3.31
C MET A 76 21.18 -16.67 -2.65
N GLN A 77 22.25 -15.87 -2.50
CA GLN A 77 23.56 -16.38 -2.04
C GLN A 77 23.98 -15.81 -0.68
N THR A 78 23.38 -14.69 -0.28
CA THR A 78 23.72 -13.99 0.96
C THR A 78 22.65 -14.27 2.01
N PRO A 79 23.00 -14.69 3.23
CA PRO A 79 22.03 -14.85 4.32
C PRO A 79 21.26 -13.54 4.58
N VAL A 80 19.94 -13.61 4.57
CA VAL A 80 19.07 -12.44 4.81
C VAL A 80 18.99 -12.16 6.30
N VAL A 81 19.51 -11.00 6.72
CA VAL A 81 19.38 -10.52 8.09
C VAL A 81 18.04 -9.83 8.26
N ARG A 82 17.35 -10.06 9.38
CA ARG A 82 16.07 -9.40 9.68
C ARG A 82 16.22 -7.87 9.61
N GLY A 83 15.31 -7.22 8.88
CA GLY A 83 15.30 -5.76 8.71
C GLY A 83 16.28 -5.24 7.65
N SER A 84 17.13 -6.10 7.09
CA SER A 84 17.91 -5.74 5.91
C SER A 84 17.03 -5.75 4.66
N SER A 85 17.21 -4.76 3.80
CA SER A 85 16.51 -4.71 2.52
C SER A 85 17.15 -5.68 1.54
N ILE A 86 16.34 -6.50 0.89
CA ILE A 86 16.78 -7.39 -0.21
C ILE A 86 16.51 -6.81 -1.60
N SER A 87 15.80 -5.68 -1.69
CA SER A 87 15.55 -4.96 -2.94
C SER A 87 16.50 -3.77 -3.15
N ASP A 88 16.44 -3.20 -4.36
CA ASP A 88 17.09 -1.96 -4.76
C ASP A 88 16.17 -1.17 -5.71
N SER A 89 16.69 -0.10 -6.32
CA SER A 89 15.92 0.75 -7.24
C SER A 89 15.46 0.05 -8.52
N ASN A 90 16.16 -1.00 -8.95
CA ASN A 90 15.84 -1.75 -10.16
C ASN A 90 14.98 -3.00 -9.88
N THR A 91 14.87 -3.41 -8.63
CA THR A 91 14.07 -4.58 -8.23
C THR A 91 12.59 -4.34 -8.46
N ALA A 92 11.88 -5.33 -9.00
CA ALA A 92 10.50 -5.20 -9.44
C ALA A 92 9.52 -4.73 -8.35
N LYS A 93 8.75 -3.67 -8.63
CA LYS A 93 7.68 -3.12 -7.75
C LYS A 93 6.50 -2.61 -8.55
N PHE A 94 5.35 -2.59 -7.89
CA PHE A 94 4.29 -1.62 -8.12
C PHE A 94 4.39 -0.56 -7.02
N GLU A 95 4.68 0.69 -7.38
CA GLU A 95 4.73 1.83 -6.45
C GLU A 95 3.53 2.73 -6.73
N THR A 96 2.80 3.08 -5.67
CA THR A 96 1.62 3.96 -5.77
C THR A 96 1.52 4.87 -4.56
N SER A 97 0.57 5.80 -4.60
CA SER A 97 0.25 6.70 -3.50
C SER A 97 -1.27 6.75 -3.35
N ILE A 98 -1.73 6.47 -2.14
CA ILE A 98 -3.16 6.37 -1.81
C ILE A 98 -3.47 7.50 -0.82
N ASN A 99 -4.49 8.29 -1.12
CA ASN A 99 -4.96 9.32 -0.21
C ASN A 99 -5.91 8.66 0.81
N ILE A 100 -5.54 8.69 2.10
CA ILE A 100 -6.34 8.12 3.19
C ILE A 100 -6.47 9.11 4.34
N GLU A 101 -7.66 9.17 4.93
CA GLU A 101 -8.00 10.08 6.03
C GLU A 101 -7.81 9.42 7.41
N GLU A 102 -8.01 8.11 7.47
CA GLU A 102 -7.91 7.30 8.68
C GLU A 102 -7.15 6.00 8.42
N PRO A 103 -6.68 5.29 9.45
CA PRO A 103 -6.14 3.95 9.31
C PRO A 103 -7.08 3.09 8.46
N THR A 104 -6.59 2.59 7.33
CA THR A 104 -7.40 1.86 6.36
C THR A 104 -6.86 0.44 6.22
N LEU A 105 -7.73 -0.56 6.40
CA LEU A 105 -7.39 -1.95 6.14
C LEU A 105 -7.42 -2.19 4.63
N LEU A 106 -6.28 -2.56 4.07
CA LEU A 106 -6.12 -2.84 2.66
C LEU A 106 -6.12 -4.33 2.39
N THR A 107 -6.82 -4.76 1.35
CA THR A 107 -6.59 -6.05 0.70
C THR A 107 -5.70 -5.84 -0.51
N ILE A 108 -4.54 -6.48 -0.52
CA ILE A 108 -3.58 -6.42 -1.63
C ILE A 108 -3.58 -7.77 -2.33
N GLU A 109 -3.91 -7.77 -3.60
CA GLU A 109 -3.97 -8.95 -4.46
C GLU A 109 -2.85 -8.89 -5.50
N ALA A 110 -2.20 -10.01 -5.76
CA ALA A 110 -1.24 -10.19 -6.84
C ALA A 110 -1.70 -11.32 -7.76
N GLU A 111 -1.80 -11.04 -9.06
CA GLU A 111 -2.28 -11.97 -10.09
C GLU A 111 -1.23 -12.17 -11.18
N ALA A 112 -0.79 -13.43 -11.39
CA ALA A 112 0.21 -13.77 -12.40
C ALA A 112 0.14 -15.25 -12.86
N PRO A 113 0.57 -15.57 -14.11
CA PRO A 113 0.87 -14.63 -15.18
C PRO A 113 -0.42 -13.94 -15.65
N TYR A 114 -0.38 -12.63 -15.83
CA TYR A 114 -1.57 -11.87 -16.24
C TYR A 114 -1.98 -12.17 -17.71
N SER A 115 -1.01 -12.54 -18.54
CA SER A 115 -1.20 -12.77 -19.98
C SER A 115 -1.90 -14.09 -20.34
N ILE A 116 -2.02 -15.04 -19.40
CA ILE A 116 -2.59 -16.37 -19.64
C ILE A 116 -3.62 -16.68 -18.57
N GLU A 117 -4.88 -16.33 -18.86
CA GLU A 117 -6.01 -16.46 -17.93
C GLU A 117 -6.14 -17.86 -17.33
N GLN A 118 -5.94 -18.93 -18.11
CA GLN A 118 -6.09 -20.31 -17.65
C GLN A 118 -5.04 -20.74 -16.62
N SER A 119 -3.94 -20.01 -16.49
CA SER A 119 -2.85 -20.31 -15.54
C SER A 119 -2.69 -19.24 -14.45
N LYS A 120 -3.61 -18.27 -14.40
CA LYS A 120 -3.53 -17.15 -13.47
C LYS A 120 -3.69 -17.64 -12.03
N ILE A 121 -2.64 -17.44 -11.25
CA ILE A 121 -2.65 -17.64 -9.81
C ILE A 121 -2.90 -16.30 -9.15
N LYS A 122 -3.66 -16.33 -8.04
CA LYS A 122 -3.94 -15.18 -7.20
C LYS A 122 -3.41 -15.40 -5.80
N LEU A 123 -2.66 -14.44 -5.31
CA LEU A 123 -2.22 -14.33 -3.92
C LEU A 123 -2.85 -13.08 -3.31
N SER A 124 -3.18 -13.12 -2.03
CA SER A 124 -3.67 -11.94 -1.33
C SER A 124 -3.14 -11.86 0.10
N THR A 125 -3.00 -10.63 0.57
CA THR A 125 -2.70 -10.32 1.97
C THR A 125 -3.51 -9.12 2.41
N GLN A 126 -3.61 -8.94 3.72
CA GLN A 126 -4.23 -7.76 4.32
C GLN A 126 -3.23 -7.01 5.18
N VAL A 127 -3.25 -5.68 5.08
CA VAL A 127 -2.35 -4.81 5.83
C VAL A 127 -3.04 -3.50 6.19
N TRP A 128 -2.69 -2.95 7.35
CA TRP A 128 -3.11 -1.60 7.72
C TRP A 128 -2.19 -0.57 7.06
N LEU A 129 -2.79 0.40 6.35
CA LEU A 129 -2.12 1.61 5.93
C LEU A 129 -2.51 2.74 6.86
N LEU A 130 -1.53 3.41 7.45
CA LEU A 130 -1.77 4.54 8.37
C LEU A 130 -1.51 5.86 7.63
N PRO A 131 -2.35 6.89 7.78
CA PRO A 131 -2.17 8.17 7.10
C PRO A 131 -0.78 8.77 7.32
N GLY A 132 -0.07 9.09 6.23
CA GLY A 132 1.28 9.67 6.25
C GLY A 132 2.39 8.71 6.71
N LYS A 133 2.09 7.41 6.88
CA LYS A 133 3.09 6.38 7.19
C LYS A 133 3.33 5.52 5.95
N ASP A 134 4.27 5.97 5.15
CA ASP A 134 4.69 5.29 3.94
C ASP A 134 5.20 3.86 4.21
N ILE A 135 4.82 2.93 3.35
CA ILE A 135 5.36 1.57 3.29
C ILE A 135 6.27 1.48 2.06
N VAL A 136 7.55 1.81 2.25
CA VAL A 136 8.58 1.90 1.20
C VAL A 136 9.71 0.89 1.40
N GLY A 137 10.77 0.95 0.58
CA GLY A 137 11.88 0.00 0.60
C GLY A 137 11.48 -1.35 -0.02
N ASP A 138 11.53 -2.41 0.78
CA ASP A 138 11.05 -3.74 0.37
C ASP A 138 9.52 -3.78 0.26
N GLY A 139 8.81 -2.90 0.98
CA GLY A 139 7.36 -2.77 0.91
C GLY A 139 6.61 -4.02 1.38
N ILE A 140 5.42 -4.23 0.83
CA ILE A 140 4.64 -5.46 1.01
C ILE A 140 5.07 -6.48 -0.06
N MET A 141 5.53 -7.64 0.38
CA MET A 141 5.89 -8.75 -0.51
C MET A 141 4.81 -9.83 -0.50
N LEU A 142 4.37 -10.23 -1.69
CA LEU A 142 3.43 -11.32 -1.97
C LEU A 142 4.13 -12.47 -2.69
#